data_AF-U5EH66-F1
#
_entry.id   AF-U5EH66-F1
#
_cell.length_a   1.000
_cell.length_b   1.000
_cell.length_c   1.000
_cell.angle_alpha   90.00
_cell.angle_beta   90.00
_cell.angle_gamma   90.00
#
_symmetry.space_group_name_H-M   'P 1'
#
loop_
_entity.id
_entity.type
_entity.pdbx_description
1 polymer ?
#
loop_
_entity_poly.entity_id
_entity_poly.type
_entity_poly.pdbx_seq_one_letter_code
_entity_poly.pdbx_strand_id
1 'polypeptide(L)'
;MQPNRTGLPNTAALGQAVDEGGLWIDGLLVADGAPERCALRYERLADAVDAQLTALGATAVIPGFGPLASGTALRTGFETKAADALEQLRAYASTARELAAVLRAAGAAYREGDQATAASITRAGGQDA
;
A
#
# COMPACT_ATOMS: atom_id res chain seq x y z
N MET A 1 28.16 -16.39 -8.60
CA MET A 1 28.49 -16.11 -7.19
C MET A 1 29.45 -17.18 -6.71
N GLN A 2 30.68 -16.81 -6.31
CA GLN A 2 31.60 -17.76 -5.66
C GLN A 2 31.25 -17.87 -4.17
N PRO A 3 31.23 -19.08 -3.59
CA PRO A 3 31.01 -19.26 -2.16
C PRO A 3 32.24 -18.82 -1.37
N ASN A 4 32.01 -18.06 -0.29
CA ASN A 4 33.05 -17.67 0.67
C ASN A 4 33.53 -18.91 1.46
N ARG A 5 34.84 -19.07 1.63
CA ARG A 5 35.51 -20.30 2.11
C ARG A 5 35.31 -20.63 3.59
N THR A 6 34.51 -19.87 4.34
CA THR A 6 34.39 -19.98 5.81
C THR A 6 33.09 -20.60 6.30
N GLY A 7 32.14 -20.96 5.43
CA GLY A 7 30.86 -21.57 5.85
C GLY A 7 29.94 -20.65 6.65
N LEU A 8 30.36 -19.42 6.95
CA LEU A 8 29.55 -18.38 7.56
C LEU A 8 28.86 -17.55 6.46
N PRO A 9 27.56 -17.23 6.63
CA PRO A 9 26.85 -16.38 5.69
C PRO A 9 27.58 -15.04 5.56
N ASN A 10 27.77 -14.58 4.32
CA ASN A 10 28.41 -13.30 4.04
C ASN A 10 27.46 -12.15 4.43
N THR A 11 27.53 -11.72 5.69
CA THR A 11 26.68 -10.70 6.28
C THR A 11 26.79 -9.34 5.58
N ALA A 12 27.96 -9.01 5.01
CA ALA A 12 28.14 -7.79 4.24
C ALA A 12 27.36 -7.83 2.90
N ALA A 13 27.38 -8.97 2.20
CA ALA A 13 26.57 -9.15 0.99
C ALA A 13 25.06 -9.18 1.30
N LEU A 14 24.68 -9.70 2.47
CA LEU A 14 23.30 -9.64 2.95
C LEU A 14 22.86 -8.21 3.27
N GLY A 15 23.70 -7.42 3.95
CA GLY A 15 23.43 -6.00 4.24
C GLY A 15 23.28 -5.18 2.97
N GLN A 16 24.17 -5.38 2.00
CA GLN A 16 24.06 -4.71 0.71
C GLN A 16 22.81 -5.13 -0.08
N ALA A 17 22.42 -6.41 -0.03
CA ALA A 17 21.15 -6.85 -0.61
C ALA A 17 19.93 -6.27 0.11
N VAL A 18 20.01 -5.94 1.41
CA VAL A 18 18.92 -5.22 2.11
C VAL A 18 18.84 -3.78 1.62
N ASP A 19 19.97 -3.08 1.53
CA ASP A 19 20.05 -1.68 1.10
C ASP A 19 19.63 -1.50 -0.37
N GLU A 20 19.94 -2.49 -1.22
CA GLU A 20 19.56 -2.53 -2.65
C GLU A 20 18.13 -3.04 -2.89
N GLY A 21 17.41 -3.46 -1.84
CA GLY A 21 16.05 -3.96 -1.97
C GLY A 21 15.96 -5.38 -2.56
N GLY A 22 16.97 -6.21 -2.33
CA GLY A 22 17.09 -7.60 -2.77
C GLY A 22 16.91 -8.67 -1.69
N LEU A 23 16.61 -8.34 -0.44
CA LEU A 23 16.32 -9.34 0.60
C LEU A 23 14.84 -9.74 0.61
N TRP A 24 14.57 -10.96 0.15
CA TRP A 24 13.25 -11.56 0.10
C TRP A 24 13.07 -12.54 1.27
N ILE A 25 12.04 -12.34 2.09
CA ILE A 25 11.54 -13.35 3.04
C ILE A 25 10.19 -13.80 2.50
N ASP A 26 10.03 -15.10 2.22
CA ASP A 26 8.79 -15.67 1.66
C ASP A 26 8.26 -14.96 0.40
N GLY A 27 9.15 -14.43 -0.44
CA GLY A 27 8.75 -13.69 -1.65
C GLY A 27 8.25 -12.26 -1.39
N LEU A 28 8.46 -11.72 -0.17
CA LEU A 28 8.24 -10.32 0.18
C LEU A 28 9.58 -9.62 0.46
N LEU A 29 9.78 -8.49 -0.23
CA LEU A 29 10.91 -7.60 0.01
C LEU A 29 10.74 -6.91 1.37
N VAL A 30 11.41 -7.41 2.41
CA VAL A 30 11.43 -6.78 3.74
C VAL A 30 12.71 -5.95 3.85
N ALA A 31 12.83 -4.94 3.01
CA ALA A 31 13.77 -3.86 3.28
C ALA A 31 13.21 -2.98 4.39
N ASP A 32 14.08 -2.45 5.25
CA ASP A 32 13.65 -1.58 6.34
C ASP A 32 12.76 -0.43 5.81
N GLY A 33 11.67 -0.16 6.51
CA GLY A 33 10.66 0.81 6.05
C GLY A 33 9.79 0.37 4.86
N ALA A 34 9.86 -0.89 4.39
CA ALA A 34 8.95 -1.40 3.35
C ALA A 34 7.46 -1.19 3.67
N PRO A 35 6.97 -1.45 4.90
CA PRO A 35 5.58 -1.19 5.24
C PRO A 35 5.19 0.28 5.08
N GLU A 36 6.08 1.21 5.43
CA GLU A 36 5.85 2.65 5.25
C GLU A 36 5.84 3.04 3.77
N ARG A 37 6.78 2.53 2.96
CA ARG A 37 6.79 2.79 1.51
C ARG A 37 5.52 2.29 0.83
N CYS A 38 5.04 1.10 1.23
CA CYS A 38 3.78 0.56 0.73
C CYS A 38 2.59 1.42 1.18
N ALA A 39 2.55 1.85 2.44
CA ALA A 39 1.50 2.73 2.95
C ALA A 39 1.44 4.05 2.17
N LEU A 40 2.58 4.72 1.98
CA LEU A 40 2.68 5.94 1.17
C LEU A 40 2.21 5.74 -0.27
N ARG A 41 2.44 4.57 -0.86
CA ARG A 41 1.97 4.24 -2.22
C ARG A 41 0.44 4.23 -2.27
N TYR A 42 -0.20 3.61 -1.29
CA TYR A 42 -1.65 3.55 -1.20
C TYR A 42 -2.30 4.90 -0.88
N GLU A 43 -1.65 5.74 -0.06
CA GLU A 43 -2.11 7.11 0.18
C GLU A 43 -2.07 7.95 -1.11
N ARG A 44 -0.96 7.89 -1.85
CA ARG A 44 -0.86 8.58 -3.15
C ARG A 44 -1.90 8.10 -4.15
N LEU A 45 -2.23 6.81 -4.12
CA LEU A 45 -3.30 6.25 -4.94
C LEU A 45 -4.67 6.82 -4.54
N ALA A 46 -4.98 6.84 -3.24
CA ALA A 46 -6.23 7.40 -2.74
C ALA A 46 -6.37 8.89 -3.10
N ASP A 47 -5.30 9.66 -2.96
CA ASP A 47 -5.28 11.09 -3.31
C ASP A 47 -5.48 11.31 -4.82
N ALA A 48 -4.86 10.47 -5.65
CA ALA A 48 -5.06 10.52 -7.11
C ALA A 48 -6.51 10.19 -7.50
N VAL A 49 -7.15 9.24 -6.81
CA VAL A 49 -8.56 8.89 -7.04
C VAL A 49 -9.48 10.02 -6.58
N ASP A 50 -9.21 10.66 -5.44
CA ASP A 50 -10.01 11.79 -4.96
C ASP A 50 -9.91 13.02 -5.88
N ALA A 51 -8.74 13.26 -6.48
CA ALA A 51 -8.58 14.28 -7.50
C ALA A 51 -9.45 13.97 -8.74
N GLN A 52 -9.51 12.71 -9.18
CA GLN A 52 -10.38 12.29 -10.29
C GLN A 52 -11.86 12.40 -9.93
N LEU A 53 -12.25 12.02 -8.72
CA LEU A 53 -13.63 12.16 -8.22
C LEU A 53 -14.09 13.62 -8.23
N THR A 54 -13.22 14.55 -7.85
CA THR A 54 -13.51 15.98 -7.89
C THR A 54 -13.74 16.46 -9.33
N ALA A 55 -12.89 16.03 -10.26
CA ALA A 55 -13.02 16.38 -11.68
C ALA A 55 -14.29 15.79 -12.31
N LEU A 56 -14.61 14.52 -12.01
CA LEU A 56 -15.75 13.82 -12.57
C LEU A 56 -17.09 14.25 -11.96
N GLY A 57 -17.12 14.57 -10.67
CA GLY A 57 -18.32 15.03 -9.97
C GLY A 57 -18.93 16.30 -10.58
N ALA A 58 -18.09 17.18 -11.13
CA ALA A 58 -18.53 18.39 -11.85
C ALA A 58 -19.24 18.08 -13.19
N THR A 59 -19.11 16.87 -13.72
CA THR A 59 -19.62 16.46 -15.04
C THR A 59 -20.81 15.50 -14.98
N ALA A 60 -21.36 15.25 -13.80
CA ALA A 60 -22.41 14.24 -13.61
C ALA A 60 -23.76 14.58 -14.27
N VAL A 61 -23.96 15.81 -14.76
CA VAL A 61 -25.16 16.20 -15.53
C VAL A 61 -24.86 16.13 -17.02
N ILE A 62 -25.57 15.27 -17.75
CA ILE A 62 -25.27 14.99 -19.16
C ILE A 62 -26.35 15.62 -20.06
N PRO A 63 -26.04 16.74 -20.73
CA PRO A 63 -26.94 17.33 -21.72
C PRO A 63 -26.92 16.52 -23.04
N GLY A 64 -27.92 16.76 -23.92
CA GLY A 64 -27.87 16.29 -25.31
C GLY A 64 -28.84 15.17 -25.69
N PHE A 65 -29.64 14.63 -24.76
CA PHE A 65 -30.59 13.54 -25.06
C PHE A 65 -31.93 13.99 -25.67
N GLY A 66 -32.17 15.30 -25.82
CA GLY A 66 -33.43 15.84 -26.35
C GLY A 66 -34.61 15.72 -25.38
N PRO A 67 -35.78 16.34 -25.69
CA PRO A 67 -36.91 16.42 -24.77
C PRO A 67 -37.86 15.22 -24.81
N LEU A 68 -37.66 14.27 -25.74
CA LEU A 68 -38.51 13.08 -25.86
C LEU A 68 -38.41 12.19 -24.61
N ALA A 69 -39.44 11.39 -24.34
CA ALA A 69 -39.46 10.46 -23.22
C ALA A 69 -38.27 9.48 -23.24
N SER A 70 -37.90 8.99 -24.43
CA SER A 70 -36.70 8.16 -24.63
C SER A 70 -35.40 8.89 -24.28
N GLY A 71 -35.32 10.18 -24.61
CA GLY A 71 -34.20 11.04 -24.25
C GLY A 71 -34.06 11.21 -22.74
N THR A 72 -35.19 11.44 -22.05
CA THR A 72 -35.22 11.55 -20.59
C THR A 72 -34.78 10.24 -19.92
N ALA A 73 -35.29 9.10 -20.41
CA ALA A 73 -34.91 7.78 -19.88
C ALA A 73 -33.40 7.48 -20.06
N LEU A 74 -32.83 7.81 -21.23
CA LEU A 74 -31.40 7.65 -21.47
C LEU A 74 -30.56 8.53 -20.55
N ARG A 75 -30.90 9.83 -20.44
CA ARG A 75 -30.21 10.76 -19.54
C ARG A 75 -30.16 10.20 -18.13
N THR A 76 -31.32 9.83 -17.57
CA THR A 76 -31.40 9.26 -16.21
C THR A 76 -30.56 7.99 -16.09
N GLY A 77 -30.61 7.09 -17.07
CA GLY A 77 -29.81 5.86 -17.05
C GLY A 77 -28.30 6.11 -17.06
N PHE A 78 -27.83 7.13 -17.80
CA PHE A 78 -26.42 7.51 -17.79
C PHE A 78 -26.02 8.22 -16.49
N GLU A 79 -26.87 9.11 -15.97
CA GLU A 79 -26.64 9.80 -14.70
C GLU A 79 -26.55 8.82 -13.52
N THR A 80 -27.44 7.82 -13.46
CA THR A 80 -27.36 6.74 -12.46
C THR A 80 -26.04 5.98 -12.56
N LYS A 81 -25.66 5.54 -13.77
CA LYS A 81 -24.38 4.82 -13.96
C LYS A 81 -23.16 5.66 -13.58
N ALA A 82 -23.20 6.97 -13.87
CA ALA A 82 -22.15 7.89 -13.46
C ALA A 82 -22.08 7.99 -11.93
N ALA A 83 -23.22 8.10 -11.24
CA ALA A 83 -23.28 8.11 -9.79
C ALA A 83 -22.72 6.81 -9.18
N ASP A 84 -23.12 5.65 -9.70
CA ASP A 84 -22.62 4.34 -9.24
C ASP A 84 -21.10 4.21 -9.42
N ALA A 85 -20.57 4.66 -10.57
CA ALA A 85 -19.14 4.63 -10.83
C ALA A 85 -18.35 5.55 -9.87
N LEU A 86 -18.89 6.73 -9.56
CA LEU A 86 -18.30 7.64 -8.57
C LEU A 86 -18.33 7.03 -7.16
N GLU A 87 -19.38 6.32 -6.79
CA GLU A 87 -19.44 5.61 -5.51
C GLU A 87 -18.38 4.52 -5.40
N GLN A 88 -18.19 3.72 -6.45
CA GLN A 88 -17.14 2.69 -6.47
C GLN A 88 -15.73 3.27 -6.38
N LEU A 89 -15.47 4.39 -7.05
CA LEU A 89 -14.19 5.09 -6.93
C LEU A 89 -13.95 5.62 -5.49
N ARG A 90 -14.98 6.13 -4.81
CA ARG A 90 -14.88 6.54 -3.39
C ARG A 90 -14.57 5.36 -2.48
N ALA A 91 -15.25 4.23 -2.67
CA ALA A 91 -14.98 3.01 -1.92
C ALA A 91 -13.52 2.55 -2.13
N TYR A 92 -13.04 2.60 -3.37
CA TYR A 92 -11.67 2.24 -3.70
C TYR A 92 -10.62 3.13 -3.00
N ALA A 93 -10.84 4.45 -2.97
CA ALA A 93 -9.98 5.38 -2.23
C ALA A 93 -9.99 5.11 -0.71
N SER A 94 -11.15 4.77 -0.13
CA SER A 94 -11.27 4.39 1.29
C SER A 94 -10.46 3.12 1.59
N THR A 95 -10.64 2.06 0.80
CA THR A 95 -9.91 0.80 0.98
C THR A 95 -8.41 0.97 0.83
N ALA A 96 -7.94 1.83 -0.09
CA ALA A 96 -6.53 2.15 -0.19
C ALA A 96 -5.98 2.77 1.11
N ARG A 97 -6.71 3.69 1.74
CA ARG A 97 -6.31 4.28 3.02
C ARG A 97 -6.31 3.27 4.17
N GLU A 98 -7.30 2.38 4.20
CA GLU A 98 -7.35 1.28 5.17
C GLU A 98 -6.13 0.36 5.04
N LEU A 99 -5.75 -0.01 3.81
CA LEU A 99 -4.55 -0.81 3.55
C LEU A 99 -3.27 -0.10 4.01
N ALA A 100 -3.17 1.22 3.80
CA ALA A 100 -2.04 2.01 4.30
C ALA A 100 -1.95 1.94 5.83
N ALA A 101 -3.08 2.05 6.54
CA ALA A 101 -3.13 1.94 8.00
C ALA A 101 -2.71 0.54 8.48
N VAL A 102 -3.20 -0.52 7.83
CA VAL A 102 -2.83 -1.91 8.14
C VAL A 102 -1.32 -2.14 7.97
N LEU A 103 -0.74 -1.63 6.89
CA LEU A 103 0.70 -1.75 6.65
C LEU A 103 1.53 -1.05 7.72
N ARG A 104 1.13 0.14 8.17
CA ARG A 104 1.83 0.83 9.27
C ARG A 104 1.72 0.08 10.59
N ALA A 105 0.54 -0.46 10.90
CA ALA A 105 0.32 -1.28 12.09
C ALA A 105 1.20 -2.54 12.07
N ALA A 106 1.24 -3.24 10.93
CA ALA A 106 2.12 -4.40 10.75
C ALA A 106 3.61 -4.02 10.92
N GLY A 107 4.04 -2.93 10.29
CA GLY A 107 5.42 -2.43 10.43
C GLY A 107 5.80 -2.06 11.87
N ALA A 108 4.87 -1.51 12.64
CA ALA A 108 5.09 -1.23 14.07
C ALA A 108 5.23 -2.52 14.89
N ALA A 109 4.35 -3.49 14.67
CA ALA A 109 4.39 -4.78 15.36
C ALA A 109 5.71 -5.53 15.09
N TYR A 110 6.21 -5.50 13.85
CA TYR A 110 7.51 -6.11 13.52
C TYR A 110 8.66 -5.45 14.26
N ARG A 111 8.71 -4.11 14.30
CA ARG A 111 9.78 -3.39 15.04
C ARG A 111 9.74 -3.67 16.53
N GLU A 112 8.55 -3.73 17.12
CA GLU A 112 8.40 -4.07 18.54
C GLU A 112 8.90 -5.50 18.84
N GLY A 113 8.54 -6.46 18.00
CA GLY A 113 8.99 -7.85 18.12
C GLY A 113 10.52 -8.00 17.97
N ASP A 114 11.11 -7.27 17.03
CA ASP A 114 12.56 -7.27 16.82
C ASP A 114 13.30 -6.66 18.03
N GLN A 115 12.84 -5.52 18.53
CA GLN A 115 13.40 -4.89 19.73
C GLN A 115 13.28 -5.78 20.97
N ALA A 116 12.13 -6.43 21.17
CA ALA A 116 11.93 -7.35 22.29
C ALA A 116 12.86 -8.56 22.22
N THR A 117 13.09 -9.09 21.01
CA THR A 117 14.02 -10.20 20.76
C THR A 117 15.46 -9.77 21.01
N ALA A 118 15.89 -8.64 20.43
CA ALA A 118 17.24 -8.10 20.59
C ALA A 118 17.58 -7.83 22.08
N ALA A 119 16.62 -7.27 22.83
CA ALA A 119 16.76 -7.06 24.27
C ALA A 119 16.91 -8.38 25.04
N SER A 120 16.19 -9.43 24.64
CA SER A 120 16.27 -10.75 25.26
C SER A 120 17.61 -11.44 24.99
N ILE A 121 18.13 -11.34 23.76
CA ILE A 121 19.45 -11.85 23.39
C ILE A 121 20.55 -11.12 24.17
N THR A 122 20.47 -9.79 24.27
CA THR A 122 21.44 -8.98 25.02
C THR A 122 21.49 -9.38 26.50
N ARG A 123 20.33 -9.63 27.12
CA ARG A 123 20.27 -10.14 28.50
C ARG A 123 20.89 -11.53 28.63
N ALA A 124 20.58 -12.45 27.72
CA ALA A 124 21.10 -13.81 27.76
C ALA A 124 22.64 -13.84 27.56
N GLY A 125 23.17 -13.07 26.61
CA GLY A 125 24.62 -12.99 26.37
C GLY A 125 25.41 -12.24 27.46
N GLY A 126 24.74 -11.45 28.30
CA GLY A 126 25.35 -10.80 29.47
C GLY A 126 25.40 -11.67 30.72
N GLN A 127 24.79 -12.86 30.71
CA GLN A 127 24.81 -13.82 31.83
C GLN A 127 25.93 -14.87 31.73
N ASP A 128 26.68 -14.89 30.63
CA ASP A 128 27.80 -15.83 30.39
C ASP A 128 29.19 -15.14 30.46
N ALA A 129 29.29 -13.92 31.02
CA ALA A 129 30.53 -13.17 31.24
C ALA A 129 30.73 -12.82 32.73
#